data_AF-A0A9D1DTH1-F1
#
_entry.id   AF-A0A9D1DTH1-F1
#
_cell.length_a   1.000
_cell.length_b   1.000
_cell.length_c   1.000
_cell.angle_alpha   90.00
_cell.angle_beta   90.00
_cell.angle_gamma   90.00
#
_symmetry.space_group_name_H-M   'P 1'
#
loop_
_entity.id
_entity.type
_entity.pdbx_description
1 polymer ?
#
loop_
_entity_poly.entity_id
_entity_poly.type
_entity_poly.pdbx_seq_one_letter_code
_entity_poly.pdbx_strand_id
1 'polypeptide(L)'
;MSLNEIYEYYDKTEKYYINLDEQLVKEIIKEYRKSGPYINYKGNVIKGLLYNYSYLKKKGKHKTLDKILNKYNINYTYSINSSIYDLLGKNKGGVILSPGVISEEDDGLLYKLKTNIGIIKVYKASEIFKNTKSAYIFKRNLRNCCHVRSFDFLSENKDYKTVLSYNKNLFVGGYFHSYLEKDDITIDIASNALYKDKEDKEKVLNGDVLAKLTYDEVMTEFMKLLEEIPDLDPDDDKLQVLALYYGKKKGIK
;
A
#
# COMPACT_ATOMS: atom_id res chain seq x y z
N MET A 1 4.02 -25.64 10.09
CA MET A 1 3.74 -24.36 10.76
C MET A 1 2.29 -24.40 11.19
N SER A 2 1.94 -24.04 12.43
CA SER A 2 0.55 -24.10 12.90
C SER A 2 -0.23 -22.84 12.56
N LEU A 3 -1.56 -22.93 12.49
CA LEU A 3 -2.45 -21.78 12.28
C LEU A 3 -2.23 -20.69 13.34
N ASN A 4 -2.04 -21.09 14.59
CA ASN A 4 -1.67 -20.17 15.68
C ASN A 4 -0.38 -19.40 15.39
N GLU A 5 0.57 -19.92 14.60
CA GLU A 5 1.78 -19.18 14.23
C GLU A 5 1.51 -18.18 13.09
N ILE A 6 0.59 -18.48 12.17
CA ILE A 6 0.16 -17.55 11.11
C ILE A 6 -0.68 -16.44 11.71
N TYR A 7 -1.64 -16.77 12.59
CA TYR A 7 -2.45 -15.77 13.27
C TYR A 7 -1.67 -15.03 14.34
N GLU A 8 -0.75 -15.64 15.10
CA GLU A 8 0.14 -14.85 15.96
C GLU A 8 0.99 -13.89 15.13
N TYR A 9 1.43 -14.29 13.93
CA TYR A 9 2.12 -13.39 13.02
C TYR A 9 1.17 -12.30 12.49
N TYR A 10 -0.09 -12.62 12.22
CA TYR A 10 -1.13 -11.65 11.87
C TYR A 10 -1.38 -10.64 13.00
N ASP A 11 -1.64 -11.13 14.21
CA ASP A 11 -1.91 -10.36 15.42
C ASP A 11 -0.68 -9.57 15.88
N LYS A 12 0.53 -10.14 15.70
CA LYS A 12 1.80 -9.43 15.88
C LYS A 12 1.92 -8.34 14.82
N THR A 13 1.75 -8.60 13.52
CA THR A 13 1.86 -7.55 12.48
C THR A 13 0.78 -6.46 12.61
N GLU A 14 -0.41 -6.79 13.11
CA GLU A 14 -1.46 -5.83 13.46
C GLU A 14 -1.15 -5.06 14.77
N LYS A 15 -0.45 -5.68 15.74
CA LYS A 15 0.07 -4.99 16.95
C LYS A 15 1.42 -4.30 16.76
N TYR A 16 2.20 -4.68 15.75
CA TYR A 16 3.48 -4.09 15.32
C TYR A 16 3.28 -2.94 14.33
N TYR A 17 2.04 -2.45 14.18
CA TYR A 17 1.73 -1.20 13.51
C TYR A 17 2.44 0.03 14.09
N ILE A 18 3.37 -0.08 15.05
CA ILE A 18 4.18 1.01 15.55
C ILE A 18 5.57 0.48 15.96
N ASN A 19 6.48 0.32 14.99
CA ASN A 19 7.92 0.35 15.27
C ASN A 19 8.47 1.67 14.75
N LEU A 20 7.91 2.75 15.29
CA LEU A 20 8.37 4.10 15.02
C LEU A 20 9.74 4.28 15.66
N ASP A 21 10.69 4.84 14.92
CA ASP A 21 11.85 5.45 15.56
C ASP A 21 11.33 6.52 16.55
N GLU A 22 11.42 6.18 17.83
CA GLU A 22 10.84 6.97 18.92
C GLU A 22 11.45 8.38 18.95
N GLN A 23 12.72 8.52 18.56
CA GLN A 23 13.40 9.79 18.46
C GLN A 23 12.85 10.63 17.31
N LEU A 24 12.68 10.04 16.12
CA LEU A 24 12.06 10.71 14.97
C LEU A 24 10.64 11.18 15.32
N VAL A 25 9.82 10.35 15.95
CA VAL A 25 8.45 10.71 16.33
C VAL A 25 8.42 11.82 17.36
N LYS A 26 9.30 11.78 18.36
CA LYS A 26 9.43 12.86 19.35
C LYS A 26 9.82 14.18 18.67
N GLU A 27 10.77 14.16 17.74
CA GLU A 27 11.18 15.34 16.97
C GLU A 27 10.02 15.89 16.13
N ILE A 28 9.31 15.03 15.39
CA ILE A 28 8.15 15.41 14.59
C ILE A 28 7.01 16.00 15.45
N ILE A 29 6.65 15.35 16.57
CA ILE A 29 5.59 15.83 17.48
C ILE A 29 5.99 17.17 18.10
N LYS A 30 7.26 17.34 18.49
CA LYS A 30 7.77 18.61 19.02
C LYS A 30 7.59 19.74 18.00
N GLU A 31 7.90 19.50 16.73
CA GLU A 31 7.69 20.48 15.67
C GLU A 31 6.21 20.76 15.37
N TYR A 32 5.33 19.74 15.43
CA TYR A 32 3.89 19.96 15.32
C TYR A 32 3.37 20.90 16.40
N ARG A 33 3.75 20.66 17.67
CA ARG A 33 3.32 21.48 18.82
C ARG A 33 3.79 22.94 18.73
N LYS A 34 4.95 23.21 18.13
CA LYS A 34 5.42 24.58 17.86
C LYS A 34 4.59 25.28 16.77
N SER A 35 4.05 24.52 15.83
CA SER A 35 3.45 25.03 14.60
C SER A 35 1.91 25.09 14.63
N GLY A 36 1.26 24.46 15.63
CA GLY A 36 -0.18 24.45 15.82
C GLY A 36 -0.68 23.36 16.79
N PRO A 37 -2.00 23.13 16.88
CA PRO A 37 -2.54 22.06 17.70
C PRO A 37 -2.14 20.70 17.12
N TYR A 38 -1.44 19.89 17.90
CA TYR A 38 -1.19 18.48 17.59
C TYR A 38 -2.46 17.68 17.86
N ILE A 39 -3.10 17.19 16.80
CA ILE A 39 -4.32 16.38 16.92
C ILE A 39 -3.93 14.91 17.03
N ASN A 40 -4.15 14.34 18.22
CA ASN A 40 -3.95 12.92 18.46
C ASN A 40 -5.22 12.14 18.06
N TYR A 41 -5.08 11.19 17.14
CA TYR A 41 -6.19 10.45 16.57
C TYR A 41 -6.40 9.13 17.34
N LYS A 42 -7.23 9.13 18.40
CA LYS A 42 -7.70 7.95 19.19
C LYS A 42 -6.84 6.67 19.07
N GLY A 43 -5.54 6.75 19.36
CA GLY A 43 -4.62 5.59 19.38
C GLY A 43 -3.85 5.26 18.08
N ASN A 44 -4.15 5.88 16.94
CA ASN A 44 -3.38 5.68 15.71
C ASN A 44 -2.44 6.88 15.47
N VAL A 45 -1.21 6.76 16.00
CA VAL A 45 -0.17 7.79 15.92
C VAL A 45 0.09 8.21 14.47
N ILE A 46 0.12 7.27 13.55
CA ILE A 46 0.45 7.46 12.14
C ILE A 46 -0.58 8.33 11.42
N LYS A 47 -1.87 8.02 11.60
CA LYS A 47 -2.97 8.86 11.12
C LYS A 47 -2.88 10.25 11.72
N GLY A 48 -2.53 10.35 13.00
CA GLY A 48 -2.22 11.63 13.66
C GLY A 48 -1.10 12.38 12.92
N LEU A 49 0.07 11.78 12.75
CA LEU A 49 1.23 12.40 12.10
C LEU A 49 0.89 12.86 10.66
N LEU A 50 0.27 12.00 9.85
CA LEU A 50 -0.13 12.34 8.48
C LEU A 50 -1.17 13.48 8.43
N TYR A 51 -2.18 13.44 9.30
CA TYR A 51 -3.18 14.51 9.38
C TYR A 51 -2.56 15.86 9.78
N ASN A 52 -1.70 15.86 10.79
CA ASN A 52 -1.01 17.07 11.24
C ASN A 52 -0.04 17.60 10.18
N TYR A 53 0.63 16.72 9.42
CA TYR A 53 1.45 17.12 8.27
C TYR A 53 0.59 17.84 7.22
N SER A 54 -0.53 17.25 6.82
CA SER A 54 -1.45 17.86 5.85
C SER A 54 -1.95 19.23 6.30
N TYR A 55 -2.25 19.39 7.59
CA TYR A 55 -2.63 20.68 8.18
C TYR A 55 -1.51 21.73 8.07
N LEU A 56 -0.26 21.37 8.40
CA LEU A 56 0.86 22.31 8.31
C LEU A 56 1.21 22.65 6.86
N LYS A 57 1.08 21.68 5.94
CA LYS A 57 1.33 21.92 4.52
C LYS A 57 0.35 22.92 3.93
N LYS A 58 -0.95 22.81 4.27
CA LYS A 58 -1.98 23.83 3.93
C LYS A 58 -1.61 25.24 4.39
N LYS A 59 -0.88 25.36 5.51
CA LYS A 59 -0.45 26.65 6.08
C LYS A 59 0.93 27.10 5.61
N GLY A 60 1.59 26.38 4.71
CA GLY A 60 2.96 26.67 4.28
C GLY A 60 4.04 26.45 5.35
N LYS A 61 3.71 25.76 6.46
CA LYS A 61 4.60 25.57 7.63
C LYS A 61 5.31 24.22 7.68
N HIS A 62 5.23 23.43 6.61
CA HIS A 62 5.79 22.06 6.55
C HIS A 62 7.31 22.00 6.35
N LYS A 63 7.97 23.08 5.90
CA LYS A 63 9.39 23.08 5.50
C LYS A 63 10.36 22.52 6.57
N THR A 64 10.12 22.79 7.85
CA THR A 64 10.97 22.26 8.94
C THR A 64 10.78 20.74 9.09
N LEU A 65 9.56 20.25 8.91
CA LEU A 65 9.28 18.81 8.90
C LEU A 65 9.88 18.13 7.69
N ASP A 66 9.84 18.75 6.51
CA ASP A 66 10.50 18.18 5.32
C ASP A 66 11.98 17.98 5.56
N LYS A 67 12.65 18.95 6.21
CA LYS A 67 14.06 18.82 6.59
C LYS A 67 14.30 17.68 7.56
N ILE A 68 13.41 17.48 8.54
CA ILE A 68 13.49 16.33 9.46
C ILE A 68 13.30 15.04 8.68
N LEU A 69 12.25 14.91 7.87
CA LEU A 69 12.00 13.71 7.07
C LEU A 69 13.18 13.41 6.10
N ASN A 70 13.77 14.43 5.48
CA ASN A 70 14.94 14.26 4.62
C ASN A 70 16.18 13.83 5.41
N LYS A 71 16.42 14.39 6.61
CA LYS A 71 17.56 14.02 7.47
C LYS A 71 17.54 12.53 7.84
N TYR A 72 16.36 11.97 8.04
CA TYR A 72 16.18 10.55 8.37
C TYR A 72 16.05 9.66 7.13
N ASN A 73 16.31 10.19 5.93
CA ASN A 73 16.23 9.46 4.65
C ASN A 73 14.88 8.74 4.46
N ILE A 74 13.78 9.44 4.74
CA ILE A 74 12.45 8.82 4.72
C ILE A 74 12.09 8.29 3.33
N ASN A 75 11.66 7.02 3.30
CA ASN A 75 11.03 6.43 2.14
C ASN A 75 9.59 6.97 1.97
N TYR A 76 9.42 7.86 0.99
CA TYR A 76 8.14 8.48 0.67
C TYR A 76 7.16 7.56 -0.09
N THR A 77 7.59 6.37 -0.50
CA THR A 77 6.79 5.47 -1.33
C THR A 77 5.43 5.17 -0.72
N TYR A 78 5.33 4.94 0.59
CA TYR A 78 4.04 4.71 1.24
C TYR A 78 3.12 5.93 1.19
N SER A 79 3.62 7.12 1.54
CA SER A 79 2.80 8.33 1.52
C SER A 79 2.37 8.67 0.10
N ILE A 80 3.23 8.42 -0.89
CA ILE A 80 2.92 8.59 -2.31
C ILE A 80 1.86 7.57 -2.75
N ASN A 81 1.99 6.28 -2.41
CA ASN A 81 0.98 5.27 -2.74
C ASN A 81 -0.38 5.61 -2.14
N SER A 82 -0.40 6.02 -0.86
CA SER A 82 -1.62 6.50 -0.20
C SER A 82 -2.22 7.73 -0.89
N SER A 83 -1.38 8.59 -1.45
CA SER A 83 -1.85 9.77 -2.20
C SER A 83 -2.44 9.38 -3.54
N ILE A 84 -1.87 8.39 -4.22
CA ILE A 84 -2.42 7.82 -5.46
C ILE A 84 -3.78 7.17 -5.18
N TYR A 85 -3.91 6.43 -4.08
CA TYR A 85 -5.18 5.89 -3.62
C TYR A 85 -6.24 6.99 -3.44
N ASP A 86 -5.90 8.09 -2.75
CA ASP A 86 -6.84 9.19 -2.53
C ASP A 86 -7.19 9.92 -3.84
N LEU A 87 -6.19 10.12 -4.71
CA LEU A 87 -6.31 10.76 -6.03
C LEU A 87 -7.26 9.99 -6.95
N LEU A 88 -7.04 8.68 -7.09
CA LEU A 88 -7.79 7.81 -8.01
C LEU A 88 -9.09 7.29 -7.40
N GLY A 89 -9.25 7.46 -6.08
CA GLY A 89 -10.47 7.22 -5.33
C GLY A 89 -11.50 8.35 -5.47
N LYS A 90 -12.55 8.28 -4.65
CA LYS A 90 -13.59 9.33 -4.59
C LYS A 90 -13.23 10.48 -3.63
N ASN A 91 -12.05 10.44 -3.01
CA ASN A 91 -11.61 11.41 -2.00
C ASN A 91 -10.60 12.39 -2.61
N LYS A 92 -11.04 13.22 -3.56
CA LYS A 92 -10.19 14.19 -4.29
C LYS A 92 -9.51 15.27 -3.41
N GLY A 93 -9.75 15.28 -2.10
CA GLY A 93 -9.25 16.31 -1.20
C GLY A 93 -7.92 15.93 -0.54
N GLY A 94 -6.81 16.51 -0.98
CA GLY A 94 -5.59 16.58 -0.16
C GLY A 94 -4.40 15.72 -0.60
N VAL A 95 -4.38 15.23 -1.83
CA VAL A 95 -3.25 14.47 -2.42
C VAL A 95 -1.93 15.25 -2.31
N ILE A 96 -1.94 16.53 -2.70
CA ILE A 96 -0.79 17.45 -2.58
C ILE A 96 -0.39 17.72 -1.12
N LEU A 97 -1.17 17.27 -0.14
CA LEU A 97 -0.90 17.52 1.27
C LEU A 97 -0.08 16.41 1.91
N SER A 98 0.10 15.28 1.24
CA SER A 98 0.95 14.19 1.73
C SER A 98 2.44 14.52 1.66
N PRO A 99 3.27 13.91 2.53
CA PRO A 99 4.72 13.96 2.40
C PRO A 99 5.20 13.39 1.06
N GLY A 100 6.18 14.05 0.45
CA GLY A 100 6.82 13.60 -0.79
C GLY A 100 6.08 13.96 -2.09
N VAL A 101 4.81 14.39 -2.04
CA VAL A 101 4.06 14.87 -3.21
C VAL A 101 4.26 16.38 -3.38
N ILE A 102 4.63 16.84 -4.58
CA ILE A 102 4.90 18.26 -4.88
C ILE A 102 3.70 18.86 -5.62
N SER A 103 3.25 18.22 -6.70
CA SER A 103 2.12 18.67 -7.51
C SER A 103 1.47 17.50 -8.24
N GLU A 104 0.28 17.73 -8.75
CA GLU A 104 -0.47 16.78 -9.59
C GLU A 104 -0.96 17.47 -10.87
N GLU A 105 -0.99 16.71 -11.96
CA GLU A 105 -1.64 17.08 -13.22
C GLU A 105 -2.63 15.97 -13.60
N ASP A 106 -3.83 16.34 -14.02
CA ASP A 106 -4.91 15.44 -14.45
C ASP A 106 -5.22 15.68 -15.93
N ASP A 107 -4.97 14.66 -16.77
CA ASP A 107 -5.29 14.64 -18.20
C ASP A 107 -6.47 13.67 -18.48
N GLY A 108 -7.39 13.55 -17.52
CA GLY A 108 -8.59 12.72 -17.54
C GLY A 108 -8.32 11.24 -17.27
N LEU A 109 -7.58 10.58 -18.17
CA LEU A 109 -7.23 9.15 -18.03
C LEU A 109 -5.89 8.93 -17.35
N LEU A 110 -5.00 9.92 -17.45
CA LEU A 110 -3.63 9.88 -16.96
C LEU A 110 -3.44 10.95 -15.89
N TYR A 111 -2.90 10.54 -14.75
CA TYR A 111 -2.45 11.41 -13.69
C TYR A 111 -0.93 11.44 -13.68
N LYS A 112 -0.34 12.63 -13.55
CA LYS A 112 1.10 12.81 -13.34
C LYS A 112 1.32 13.40 -11.97
N LEU A 113 1.95 12.64 -11.07
CA LEU A 113 2.35 13.13 -9.77
C LEU A 113 3.82 13.51 -9.81
N LYS A 114 4.13 14.79 -9.59
CA LYS A 114 5.50 15.23 -9.33
C LYS A 114 5.80 15.00 -7.86
N THR A 115 6.84 14.22 -7.58
CA THR A 115 7.23 13.83 -6.22
C THR A 115 8.71 14.05 -5.98
N ASN A 116 9.15 13.90 -4.73
CA ASN A 116 10.57 13.92 -4.38
C ASN A 116 11.37 12.74 -4.96
N ILE A 117 10.70 11.68 -5.43
CA ILE A 117 11.32 10.50 -6.06
C ILE A 117 11.13 10.47 -7.59
N GLY A 118 10.73 11.59 -8.17
CA GLY A 118 10.53 11.75 -9.62
C GLY A 118 9.07 11.95 -10.01
N ILE A 119 8.82 11.90 -11.31
CA ILE A 119 7.47 11.95 -11.87
C ILE A 119 6.94 10.52 -11.94
N ILE A 120 5.71 10.32 -11.47
CA ILE A 120 4.99 9.05 -11.53
C ILE A 120 3.77 9.26 -12.42
N LYS A 121 3.65 8.48 -13.48
CA LYS A 121 2.47 8.45 -14.35
C LYS A 121 1.59 7.27 -13.95
N VAL A 122 0.33 7.54 -13.66
CA VAL A 122 -0.63 6.51 -13.26
C VAL A 122 -1.97 6.72 -13.96
N TYR A 123 -2.54 5.64 -14.45
CA TYR A 123 -3.85 5.61 -15.07
C TYR A 123 -4.90 5.14 -14.07
N LYS A 124 -6.13 5.63 -14.21
CA LYS A 124 -7.26 5.17 -13.41
C LYS A 124 -7.75 3.82 -13.94
N ALA A 125 -7.43 2.74 -13.23
CA ALA A 125 -7.69 1.37 -13.69
C ALA A 125 -9.18 1.14 -14.00
N SER A 126 -10.09 1.66 -13.16
CA SER A 126 -11.54 1.54 -13.36
C SER A 126 -12.04 2.07 -14.71
N GLU A 127 -11.41 3.10 -15.28
CA GLU A 127 -11.79 3.66 -16.58
C GLU A 127 -11.30 2.78 -17.74
N ILE A 128 -10.13 2.15 -17.57
CA ILE A 128 -9.55 1.21 -18.54
C ILE A 128 -10.37 -0.07 -18.60
N PHE A 129 -10.77 -0.61 -17.44
CA PHE A 129 -11.50 -1.87 -17.32
C PHE A 129 -13.03 -1.72 -17.38
N LYS A 130 -13.58 -0.53 -17.61
CA LYS A 130 -15.02 -0.23 -17.49
C LYS A 130 -15.95 -1.13 -18.31
N ASN A 131 -15.47 -1.61 -19.45
CA ASN A 131 -16.23 -2.44 -20.40
C ASN A 131 -15.84 -3.94 -20.33
N THR A 132 -15.11 -4.35 -19.28
CA THR A 132 -14.70 -5.75 -19.08
C THR A 132 -15.58 -6.42 -18.03
N LYS A 133 -15.58 -7.76 -17.99
CA LYS A 133 -16.29 -8.53 -16.94
C LYS A 133 -15.84 -8.14 -15.52
N SER A 134 -14.59 -7.73 -15.35
CA SER A 134 -14.01 -7.36 -14.06
C SER A 134 -14.28 -5.91 -13.63
N ALA A 135 -15.08 -5.15 -14.38
CA ALA A 135 -15.42 -3.76 -14.04
C ALA A 135 -16.05 -3.62 -12.64
N TYR A 136 -16.81 -4.63 -12.19
CA TYR A 136 -17.46 -4.61 -10.87
C TYR A 136 -16.44 -4.60 -9.71
N ILE A 137 -15.24 -5.17 -9.91
CA ILE A 137 -14.19 -5.24 -8.90
C ILE A 137 -13.79 -3.82 -8.47
N PHE A 138 -13.77 -2.86 -9.41
CA PHE A 138 -13.43 -1.46 -9.16
C PHE A 138 -14.55 -0.64 -8.51
N LYS A 139 -15.76 -1.18 -8.41
CA LYS A 139 -16.90 -0.53 -7.73
C LYS A 139 -16.97 -0.87 -6.23
N ARG A 140 -16.22 -1.89 -5.78
CA ARG A 140 -16.16 -2.34 -4.38
C ARG A 140 -15.33 -1.37 -3.54
N ASN A 141 -15.53 -1.40 -2.21
CA ASN A 141 -14.76 -0.55 -1.28
C ASN A 141 -13.24 -0.81 -1.45
N LEU A 142 -12.46 0.26 -1.46
CA LEU A 142 -11.05 0.26 -1.81
C LEU A 142 -10.13 -0.14 -0.63
N ARG A 143 -10.54 0.14 0.62
CA ARG A 143 -9.66 0.02 1.79
C ARG A 143 -9.46 -1.43 2.25
N ASN A 144 -8.21 -1.84 2.45
CA ASN A 144 -7.77 -3.13 3.01
C ASN A 144 -8.19 -4.40 2.23
N CYS A 145 -8.64 -4.26 0.98
CA CYS A 145 -9.09 -5.39 0.17
C CYS A 145 -8.11 -5.74 -0.97
N CYS A 146 -6.81 -5.43 -0.82
CA CYS A 146 -5.83 -5.64 -1.89
C CYS A 146 -5.67 -7.12 -2.26
N HIS A 147 -5.72 -8.02 -1.29
CA HIS A 147 -5.62 -9.47 -1.47
C HIS A 147 -6.90 -10.03 -2.12
N VAL A 148 -8.06 -9.95 -1.43
CA VAL A 148 -9.37 -10.35 -1.97
C VAL A 148 -9.62 -9.85 -3.41
N ARG A 149 -9.46 -8.55 -3.69
CA ARG A 149 -9.78 -8.01 -5.03
C ARG A 149 -8.76 -8.41 -6.09
N SER A 150 -7.49 -8.59 -5.72
CA SER A 150 -6.50 -9.14 -6.64
C SER A 150 -6.81 -10.60 -6.98
N PHE A 151 -7.24 -11.39 -5.99
CA PHE A 151 -7.65 -12.77 -6.21
C PHE A 151 -8.86 -12.86 -7.14
N ASP A 152 -9.91 -12.08 -6.89
CA ASP A 152 -11.10 -12.06 -7.74
C ASP A 152 -10.75 -11.66 -9.18
N PHE A 153 -9.91 -10.63 -9.36
CA PHE A 153 -9.49 -10.21 -10.69
C PHE A 153 -8.66 -11.29 -11.38
N LEU A 154 -7.72 -11.90 -10.67
CA LEU A 154 -6.90 -13.00 -11.16
C LEU A 154 -7.76 -14.22 -11.52
N SER A 155 -8.86 -14.46 -10.81
CA SER A 155 -9.80 -15.54 -11.09
C SER A 155 -10.52 -15.36 -12.42
N GLU A 156 -10.71 -14.12 -12.87
CA GLU A 156 -11.37 -13.81 -14.13
C GLU A 156 -10.38 -13.53 -15.27
N ASN A 157 -9.15 -13.12 -14.97
CA ASN A 157 -8.12 -12.72 -15.94
C ASN A 157 -6.85 -13.55 -15.72
N LYS A 158 -6.88 -14.80 -16.21
CA LYS A 158 -5.85 -15.83 -15.99
C LYS A 158 -4.49 -15.53 -16.61
N ASP A 159 -4.44 -14.56 -17.51
CA ASP A 159 -3.25 -14.05 -18.18
C ASP A 159 -2.42 -13.10 -17.30
N TYR A 160 -2.96 -12.65 -16.17
CA TYR A 160 -2.22 -11.91 -15.15
C TYR A 160 -1.54 -12.84 -14.14
N LYS A 161 -0.51 -12.32 -13.48
CA LYS A 161 0.06 -12.89 -12.26
C LYS A 161 -0.18 -11.93 -11.10
N THR A 162 -0.50 -12.46 -9.92
CA THR A 162 -0.41 -11.69 -8.69
C THR A 162 1.04 -11.60 -8.24
N VAL A 163 1.43 -10.45 -7.72
CA VAL A 163 2.68 -10.23 -7.03
C VAL A 163 2.37 -9.97 -5.56
N LEU A 164 2.83 -10.88 -4.72
CA LEU A 164 2.78 -10.72 -3.27
C LEU A 164 4.05 -10.01 -2.84
N SER A 165 3.92 -8.88 -2.14
CA SER A 165 5.06 -8.08 -1.70
C SER A 165 4.93 -7.66 -0.25
N TYR A 166 6.08 -7.41 0.40
CA TYR A 166 6.14 -6.73 1.68
C TYR A 166 6.70 -5.32 1.49
N ASN A 167 5.84 -4.33 1.69
CA ASN A 167 6.20 -2.93 1.58
C ASN A 167 6.62 -2.40 2.94
N LYS A 168 7.90 -2.07 3.10
CA LYS A 168 8.39 -1.41 4.32
C LYS A 168 7.71 -0.06 4.48
N ASN A 169 7.23 0.22 5.68
CA ASN A 169 6.58 1.48 6.00
C ASN A 169 7.20 2.02 7.28
N LEU A 170 7.70 3.25 7.19
CA LEU A 170 8.34 3.99 8.27
C LEU A 170 7.53 3.98 9.57
N PHE A 171 6.21 4.01 9.46
CA PHE A 171 5.36 4.23 10.61
C PHE A 171 4.81 2.94 11.24
N VAL A 172 4.68 1.86 10.45
CA VAL A 172 4.09 0.57 10.87
C VAL A 172 5.04 -0.64 10.77
N GLY A 173 6.33 -0.46 10.48
CA GLY A 173 7.27 -1.57 10.21
C GLY A 173 7.13 -2.14 8.80
N GLY A 174 5.91 -2.27 8.29
CA GLY A 174 5.62 -2.65 6.90
C GLY A 174 4.20 -3.17 6.75
N TYR A 175 3.84 -3.54 5.53
CA TYR A 175 2.56 -4.19 5.24
C TYR A 175 2.70 -5.15 4.06
N PHE A 176 1.96 -6.26 4.13
CA PHE A 176 1.77 -7.14 3.00
C PHE A 176 0.83 -6.49 2.00
N HIS A 177 1.15 -6.65 0.73
CA HIS A 177 0.38 -6.09 -0.36
C HIS A 177 0.32 -7.09 -1.52
N SER A 178 -0.75 -7.00 -2.28
CA SER A 178 -0.94 -7.73 -3.53
C SER A 178 -1.29 -6.74 -4.63
N TYR A 179 -0.59 -6.88 -5.74
CA TYR A 179 -0.89 -6.21 -7.01
C TYR A 179 -0.78 -7.23 -8.16
N LEU A 180 -1.13 -6.82 -9.38
CA LEU A 180 -1.15 -7.70 -10.54
C LEU A 180 -0.18 -7.21 -11.61
N GLU A 181 0.47 -8.13 -12.30
CA GLU A 181 1.36 -7.86 -13.43
C GLU A 181 0.96 -8.71 -14.64
N LYS A 182 1.00 -8.10 -15.82
CA LYS A 182 0.95 -8.76 -17.13
C LYS A 182 1.76 -7.93 -18.10
N ASP A 183 2.75 -8.54 -18.74
CA ASP A 183 3.69 -7.86 -19.63
C ASP A 183 4.27 -6.60 -18.95
N ASP A 184 4.14 -5.42 -19.56
CA ASP A 184 4.58 -4.14 -19.01
C ASP A 184 3.51 -3.41 -18.16
N ILE A 185 2.36 -4.05 -17.93
CA ILE A 185 1.24 -3.47 -17.19
C ILE A 185 1.26 -3.98 -15.75
N THR A 186 1.23 -3.04 -14.81
CA THR A 186 1.03 -3.31 -13.38
C THR A 186 -0.29 -2.69 -12.91
N ILE A 187 -1.09 -3.42 -12.14
CA ILE A 187 -2.36 -2.95 -11.59
C ILE A 187 -2.33 -3.10 -10.07
N ASP A 188 -2.39 -1.97 -9.36
CA ASP A 188 -2.77 -1.98 -7.94
C ASP A 188 -4.27 -1.71 -7.84
N ILE A 189 -5.03 -2.79 -7.68
CA ILE A 189 -6.49 -2.75 -7.62
C ILE A 189 -7.00 -2.00 -6.39
N ALA A 190 -6.28 -2.06 -5.27
CA ALA A 190 -6.68 -1.37 -4.05
C ALA A 190 -6.58 0.15 -4.20
N SER A 191 -5.56 0.63 -4.92
CA SER A 191 -5.40 2.05 -5.23
C SER A 191 -6.10 2.50 -6.51
N ASN A 192 -6.81 1.60 -7.21
CA ASN A 192 -7.40 1.85 -8.53
C ASN A 192 -6.36 2.35 -9.56
N ALA A 193 -5.12 1.93 -9.40
CA ALA A 193 -3.96 2.41 -10.15
C ALA A 193 -3.53 1.41 -11.22
N LEU A 194 -3.24 1.92 -12.41
CA LEU A 194 -2.60 1.16 -13.48
C LEU A 194 -1.34 1.89 -13.93
N TYR A 195 -0.23 1.17 -13.98
CA TYR A 195 1.06 1.62 -14.47
C TYR A 195 1.37 0.89 -15.78
N LYS A 196 1.78 1.64 -16.81
CA LYS A 196 2.23 1.09 -18.10
C LYS A 196 3.75 1.09 -18.25
N ASP A 197 4.45 1.61 -17.25
CA ASP A 197 5.90 1.75 -17.23
C ASP A 197 6.42 1.13 -15.93
N LYS A 198 7.42 0.27 -16.07
CA LYS A 198 8.09 -0.39 -14.95
C LYS A 198 8.76 0.61 -14.01
N GLU A 199 9.32 1.71 -14.53
CA GLU A 199 9.96 2.71 -13.68
C GLU A 199 8.95 3.43 -12.79
N ASP A 200 7.74 3.68 -13.30
CA ASP A 200 6.68 4.36 -12.54
C ASP A 200 6.12 3.46 -11.44
N LYS A 201 5.90 2.17 -11.72
CA LYS A 201 5.47 1.24 -10.67
C LYS A 201 6.57 0.99 -9.65
N GLU A 202 7.85 0.95 -10.04
CA GLU A 202 8.97 0.73 -9.10
C GLU A 202 9.20 1.91 -8.15
N LYS A 203 8.76 3.12 -8.47
CA LYS A 203 8.76 4.26 -7.51
C LYS A 203 7.75 4.06 -6.38
N VAL A 204 6.64 3.35 -6.64
CA VAL A 204 5.47 3.23 -5.74
C VAL A 204 5.32 1.85 -5.10
N LEU A 205 5.69 0.79 -5.81
CA LEU A 205 5.54 -0.60 -5.41
C LEU A 205 6.94 -1.24 -5.28
N ASN A 206 7.80 -0.62 -4.46
CA ASN A 206 9.20 -1.01 -4.25
C ASN A 206 9.43 -2.02 -3.10
N GLY A 207 8.39 -2.73 -2.68
CA GLY A 207 8.49 -3.73 -1.63
C GLY A 207 9.31 -4.95 -2.02
N ASP A 208 9.71 -5.70 -1.00
CA ASP A 208 10.36 -7.00 -1.17
C ASP A 208 9.34 -7.97 -1.80
N VAL A 209 9.56 -8.37 -3.05
CA VAL A 209 8.70 -9.34 -3.74
C VAL A 209 8.84 -10.70 -3.05
N LEU A 210 7.73 -11.22 -2.55
CA LEU A 210 7.66 -12.49 -1.82
C LEU A 210 7.46 -13.65 -2.78
N ALA A 211 6.47 -13.51 -3.67
CA ALA A 211 6.14 -14.48 -4.70
C ALA A 211 5.45 -13.79 -5.89
N LYS A 212 5.53 -14.42 -7.07
CA LYS A 212 4.73 -14.08 -8.25
C LYS A 212 4.01 -15.33 -8.71
N LEU A 213 2.69 -15.31 -8.74
CA LEU A 213 1.87 -16.51 -8.93
C LEU A 213 0.76 -16.24 -9.95
N THR A 214 0.54 -17.18 -10.85
CA THR A 214 -0.70 -17.29 -11.65
C THR A 214 -1.86 -17.74 -10.77
N TYR A 215 -3.08 -17.72 -11.31
CA TYR A 215 -4.24 -18.24 -10.58
C TYR A 215 -4.07 -19.71 -10.15
N ASP A 216 -3.61 -20.57 -11.06
CA ASP A 216 -3.49 -22.00 -10.80
C ASP A 216 -2.40 -22.29 -9.76
N GLU A 217 -1.32 -21.52 -9.78
CA GLU A 217 -0.27 -21.57 -8.76
C GLU A 217 -0.78 -21.10 -7.40
N VAL A 218 -1.59 -20.04 -7.33
CA VAL A 218 -2.23 -19.60 -6.07
C VAL A 218 -3.08 -20.74 -5.49
N MET A 219 -3.93 -21.35 -6.31
CA MET A 219 -4.80 -22.44 -5.85
C MET A 219 -3.97 -23.65 -5.40
N THR A 220 -2.96 -24.04 -6.18
CA THR A 220 -2.09 -25.18 -5.86
C THR A 220 -1.34 -24.97 -4.55
N GLU A 221 -0.72 -23.80 -4.37
CA GLU A 221 0.04 -23.49 -3.16
C GLU A 221 -0.88 -23.37 -1.94
N PHE A 222 -2.08 -22.79 -2.09
CA PHE A 222 -3.04 -22.70 -0.99
C PHE A 222 -3.57 -24.08 -0.56
N MET A 223 -3.88 -24.97 -1.51
CA MET A 223 -4.34 -26.33 -1.19
C MET A 223 -3.26 -27.14 -0.46
N LYS A 224 -1.98 -26.99 -0.83
CA LYS A 224 -0.87 -27.58 -0.07
C LYS A 224 -0.83 -27.08 1.37
N LEU A 225 -1.08 -25.78 1.60
CA LEU A 225 -1.14 -25.23 2.96
C LEU A 225 -2.33 -25.77 3.75
N LEU A 226 -3.49 -25.98 3.12
CA LEU A 226 -4.65 -26.61 3.79
C LEU A 226 -4.33 -28.04 4.25
N GLU A 227 -3.57 -28.80 3.46
CA GLU A 227 -3.13 -30.16 3.82
C GLU A 227 -2.07 -30.15 4.95
N GLU A 228 -1.18 -29.16 4.94
CA GLU A 228 -0.09 -29.02 5.93
C GLU A 228 -0.54 -28.39 7.26
N ILE A 229 -1.63 -27.62 7.25
CA ILE A 229 -2.09 -26.81 8.38
C ILE A 229 -3.55 -27.18 8.72
N PRO A 230 -3.76 -28.11 9.68
CA PRO A 230 -5.08 -28.72 9.95
C PRO A 230 -6.22 -27.75 10.29
N ASP A 231 -5.90 -26.56 10.79
CA ASP A 231 -6.88 -25.58 11.23
C ASP A 231 -7.08 -24.44 10.21
N LEU A 232 -6.35 -24.42 9.09
CA LEU A 232 -6.50 -23.37 8.07
C LEU A 232 -7.87 -23.49 7.38
N ASP A 233 -8.61 -22.38 7.32
CA ASP A 233 -9.95 -22.37 6.74
C ASP A 233 -9.84 -22.29 5.20
N PRO A 234 -10.51 -23.18 4.43
CA PRO A 234 -10.56 -23.07 2.98
C PRO A 234 -11.15 -21.75 2.45
N ASP A 235 -11.95 -21.05 3.27
CA ASP A 235 -12.56 -19.77 2.96
C ASP A 235 -11.69 -18.56 3.33
N ASP A 236 -10.51 -18.76 3.93
CA ASP A 236 -9.55 -17.70 4.21
C ASP A 236 -9.08 -16.98 2.91
N ASP A 237 -8.64 -15.72 3.06
CA ASP A 237 -8.06 -14.94 1.97
C ASP A 237 -6.74 -15.57 1.51
N LYS A 238 -6.83 -16.32 0.42
CA LYS A 238 -5.75 -17.10 -0.19
C LYS A 238 -4.49 -16.29 -0.43
N LEU A 239 -4.62 -15.07 -0.95
CA LEU A 239 -3.45 -14.23 -1.24
C LEU A 239 -2.84 -13.66 0.03
N GLN A 240 -3.66 -13.35 1.04
CA GLN A 240 -3.17 -12.90 2.33
C GLN A 240 -2.42 -14.03 3.04
N VAL A 241 -3.01 -15.22 3.14
CA VAL A 241 -2.37 -16.41 3.75
C VAL A 241 -1.04 -16.72 3.07
N LEU A 242 -1.01 -16.75 1.73
CA LEU A 242 0.23 -16.98 0.98
C LEU A 242 1.26 -15.86 1.23
N ALA A 243 0.84 -14.60 1.29
CA ALA A 243 1.76 -13.49 1.56
C ALA A 243 2.44 -13.63 2.94
N LEU A 244 1.67 -13.99 3.98
CA LEU A 244 2.22 -14.24 5.31
C LEU A 244 3.17 -15.45 5.32
N TYR A 245 2.78 -16.54 4.65
CA TYR A 245 3.60 -17.75 4.52
C TYR A 245 4.96 -17.45 3.87
N TYR A 246 4.96 -16.79 2.72
CA TYR A 246 6.20 -16.42 2.03
C TYR A 246 6.99 -15.35 2.80
N GLY A 247 6.31 -14.43 3.48
CA GLY A 247 6.94 -13.44 4.36
C GLY A 247 7.77 -14.10 5.45
N LYS A 248 7.18 -15.05 6.20
CA LYS A 248 7.88 -15.80 7.24
C LYS A 248 9.03 -16.63 6.68
N LYS A 249 8.84 -17.32 5.54
CA LYS A 249 9.92 -18.06 4.85
C LYS A 249 11.12 -17.17 4.50
N LYS A 250 10.88 -15.89 4.21
CA LYS A 250 11.92 -14.89 3.95
C LYS A 250 12.46 -14.20 5.21
N GLY A 251 12.02 -14.61 6.40
CA GLY A 251 12.47 -14.03 7.66
C GLY A 251 11.95 -12.61 7.93
N ILE A 252 10.87 -12.20 7.26
CA ILE A 252 10.22 -10.90 7.53
C ILE A 252 9.52 -11.01 8.88
N LYS A 253 9.91 -10.15 9.82
CA LYS A 253 9.39 -10.10 11.18
C LYS A 253 8.18 -9.17 11.29
#